data_AF-A0ABD0PWU5-F1
#
_entry.id   AF-A0ABD0PWU5-F1
#
_cell.length_a   1.000
_cell.length_b   1.000
_cell.length_c   1.000
_cell.angle_alpha   90.00
_cell.angle_beta   90.00
_cell.angle_gamma   90.00
#
_symmetry.space_group_name_H-M   'P 1'
#
loop_
_entity.id
_entity.type
_entity.pdbx_description
1 polymer ?
#
loop_
_entity_poly.entity_id
_entity_poly.type
_entity_poly.pdbx_seq_one_letter_code
_entity_poly.pdbx_strand_id
1 'polypeptide(L)'
;DDDDDDEIDVVTVDNRPKRGRPPSRRTPVTITVSADPFGPCPKRFHVSLHRQQHNYAAPSPDTDPEDDFDEMESVSKRPRLESSSSPSSPLSSPATEQRRNFLERKRRDDLRSRFQALREEIPGLSASSKTSKVAILTQATEYLLQLHASQRRQAQEKRKLKAKQQQLLRRIS
;
A
#
# COMPACT_ATOMS: atom_id res chain seq x y z
N ASP A 1 -20.87 -6.66 -37.64
CA ASP A 1 -21.18 -5.86 -36.46
C ASP A 1 -22.02 -6.71 -35.55
N ASP A 2 -21.54 -6.96 -34.34
CA ASP A 2 -22.30 -7.38 -33.15
C ASP A 2 -21.30 -7.27 -31.98
N ASP A 3 -21.01 -6.01 -31.65
CA ASP A 3 -20.53 -5.57 -30.33
C ASP A 3 -21.79 -5.44 -29.46
N ASP A 4 -21.90 -6.18 -28.37
CA ASP A 4 -22.84 -5.89 -27.29
C ASP A 4 -22.25 -6.35 -25.94
N ASP A 5 -21.69 -5.36 -25.26
CA ASP A 5 -21.59 -5.09 -23.82
C ASP A 5 -21.74 -6.23 -22.79
N ASP A 6 -20.60 -6.66 -22.22
CA ASP A 6 -20.53 -7.23 -20.87
C ASP A 6 -20.69 -6.10 -19.82
N GLU A 7 -21.93 -5.80 -19.42
CA GLU A 7 -22.23 -4.87 -18.31
C GLU A 7 -21.75 -5.45 -16.98
N ILE A 8 -20.78 -4.79 -16.35
CA ILE A 8 -20.20 -5.20 -15.08
C ILE A 8 -21.17 -4.82 -13.96
N ASP A 9 -21.69 -5.80 -13.21
CA ASP A 9 -22.54 -5.57 -12.05
C ASP A 9 -21.76 -4.85 -10.93
N VAL A 10 -21.88 -3.52 -10.89
CA VAL A 10 -21.27 -2.68 -9.87
C VAL A 10 -22.09 -2.80 -8.59
N VAL A 11 -21.61 -3.59 -7.63
CA VAL A 11 -22.14 -3.62 -6.27
C VAL A 11 -21.95 -2.25 -5.63
N THR A 12 -22.99 -1.42 -5.67
CA THR A 12 -23.03 -0.14 -4.96
C THR A 12 -23.10 -0.42 -3.45
N VAL A 13 -22.08 -0.02 -2.70
CA VAL A 13 -22.15 -0.02 -1.24
C VAL A 13 -22.95 1.19 -0.79
N ASP A 14 -24.11 0.96 -0.17
CA ASP A 14 -24.89 1.99 0.51
C ASP A 14 -24.09 2.58 1.68
N ASN A 15 -23.33 3.64 1.41
CA ASN A 15 -22.69 4.44 2.44
C ASN A 15 -23.69 5.43 3.04
N ARG A 16 -24.73 4.92 3.69
CA ARG A 16 -25.63 5.75 4.50
C ARG A 16 -24.89 6.20 5.77
N PRO A 17 -24.62 7.50 5.97
CA PRO A 17 -24.07 7.96 7.23
C PRO A 17 -25.13 7.75 8.32
N LYS A 18 -24.90 6.79 9.22
CA LYS A 18 -25.66 6.64 10.45
C LYS A 18 -25.41 7.88 11.32
N ARG A 19 -26.18 8.95 11.10
CA ARG A 19 -26.34 10.04 12.05
C ARG A 19 -26.91 9.45 13.34
N GLY A 20 -26.24 9.70 14.46
CA GLY A 20 -26.81 9.41 15.79
C GLY A 20 -25.99 8.53 16.73
N ARG A 21 -24.67 8.40 16.59
CA ARG A 21 -23.84 7.88 17.70
C ARG A 21 -23.24 9.05 18.47
N PRO A 22 -23.55 9.22 19.78
CA PRO A 22 -22.90 10.25 20.59
C PRO A 22 -21.38 10.00 20.58
N PRO A 23 -20.55 11.06 20.70
CA PRO A 23 -19.11 10.90 20.68
C PRO A 23 -18.73 9.90 21.76
N SER A 24 -18.09 8.81 21.32
CA SER A 24 -17.61 7.73 22.20
C SER A 24 -16.65 8.34 23.21
N ARG A 25 -17.17 8.77 24.37
CA ARG A 25 -16.38 9.17 25.53
C ARG A 25 -15.51 7.97 25.87
N ARG A 26 -14.20 8.11 25.65
CA ARG A 26 -13.22 7.05 25.84
C ARG A 26 -13.15 6.74 27.33
N THR A 27 -13.29 5.47 27.72
CA THR A 27 -12.98 5.01 29.07
C THR A 27 -11.47 4.77 29.16
N PRO A 28 -10.73 5.49 30.03
CA PRO A 28 -9.33 5.19 30.25
C PRO A 28 -9.21 3.81 30.90
N VAL A 29 -8.33 2.96 30.37
CA VAL A 29 -8.01 1.67 31.01
C VAL A 29 -6.94 1.94 32.04
N THR A 30 -7.23 1.61 33.30
CA THR A 30 -6.27 1.77 34.40
C THR A 30 -5.55 0.45 34.59
N ILE A 31 -4.22 0.47 34.49
CA ILE A 31 -3.40 -0.71 34.76
C ILE A 31 -2.67 -0.46 36.08
N THR A 32 -2.74 -1.44 36.97
CA THR A 32 -2.10 -1.39 38.28
C THR A 32 -0.85 -2.25 38.23
N VAL A 33 0.31 -1.67 38.50
CA VAL A 33 1.59 -2.39 38.50
C VAL A 33 2.21 -2.25 39.89
N SER A 34 2.43 -3.38 40.56
CA SER A 34 3.21 -3.47 41.81
C SER A 34 4.51 -4.22 41.54
N ALA A 35 5.61 -3.72 42.08
CA ALA A 35 6.90 -4.41 42.04
C ALA A 35 7.14 -5.31 43.27
N ASP A 36 6.30 -5.18 44.31
CA ASP A 36 6.36 -5.91 45.57
C ASP A 36 4.92 -6.36 45.94
N PRO A 37 4.67 -7.66 46.17
CA PRO A 37 3.37 -8.17 46.58
C PRO A 37 2.87 -7.70 47.95
N PHE A 38 3.74 -7.20 48.84
CA PHE A 38 3.39 -6.80 50.22
C PHE A 38 3.61 -5.31 50.54
N GLY A 39 3.95 -4.49 49.53
CA GLY A 39 4.20 -3.07 49.71
C GLY A 39 2.93 -2.21 49.89
N PRO A 40 2.96 -1.15 50.72
CA PRO A 40 1.84 -0.24 50.82
C PRO A 40 1.82 0.64 49.56
N CYS A 41 0.70 0.63 48.85
CA CYS A 41 0.31 1.44 47.68
C CYS A 41 0.84 1.00 46.28
N PRO A 42 -0.01 0.32 45.47
CA PRO A 42 0.31 0.06 44.07
C PRO A 42 0.16 1.35 43.23
N LYS A 43 1.13 1.61 42.35
CA LYS A 43 1.08 2.78 41.46
C LYS A 43 0.11 2.49 40.31
N ARG A 44 -0.96 3.29 40.23
CA ARG A 44 -1.98 3.21 39.16
C ARG A 44 -1.55 4.09 38.00
N PHE A 45 -1.49 3.50 36.82
CA PHE A 45 -1.20 4.22 35.58
C PHE A 45 -2.46 4.26 34.73
N HIS A 46 -2.88 5.46 34.34
CA HIS A 46 -3.98 5.65 33.40
C HIS A 46 -3.41 5.71 31.99
N VAL A 47 -3.61 4.65 31.20
CA VAL A 47 -3.17 4.62 29.82
C VAL A 47 -4.35 4.97 28.93
N SER A 48 -4.31 6.17 28.37
CA SER A 48 -5.24 6.56 27.31
C SER A 48 -4.71 6.01 25.98
N LEU A 49 -5.25 4.88 25.52
CA LEU A 49 -4.94 4.34 24.19
C LEU A 49 -5.52 5.27 23.12
N HIS A 50 -4.69 6.21 22.68
CA HIS A 50 -5.01 7.05 21.54
C HIS A 50 -4.85 6.20 20.28
N ARG A 51 -5.96 5.62 19.80
CA ARG A 51 -6.03 5.23 18.40
C ARG A 51 -5.90 6.52 17.60
N GLN A 52 -4.70 6.82 17.12
CA GLN A 52 -4.48 7.81 16.06
C GLN A 52 -5.30 7.33 14.86
N GLN A 53 -6.53 7.82 14.77
CA GLN A 53 -7.21 7.86 13.50
C GLN A 53 -6.64 9.07 12.79
N HIS A 54 -5.74 8.80 11.85
CA HIS A 54 -5.22 9.78 10.93
C HIS A 54 -6.40 10.37 10.12
N ASN A 55 -6.84 11.57 10.50
CA ASN A 55 -7.60 12.46 9.62
C ASN A 55 -6.63 13.48 9.04
N TYR A 56 -5.74 13.05 8.15
CA TYR A 56 -4.69 13.88 7.55
C TYR A 56 -5.19 14.80 6.41
N ALA A 57 -6.49 15.11 6.37
CA ALA A 57 -7.11 15.96 5.35
C ALA A 57 -8.19 16.92 5.90
N ALA A 58 -8.30 17.08 7.22
CA ALA A 58 -9.19 18.10 7.78
C ALA A 58 -8.42 19.43 7.86
N PRO A 59 -8.88 20.52 7.22
CA PRO A 59 -8.39 21.86 7.53
C PRO A 59 -8.49 22.11 9.03
N SER A 60 -7.48 22.73 9.63
CA SER A 60 -7.57 23.18 11.03
C SER A 60 -8.79 24.07 11.18
N PRO A 61 -9.58 23.95 12.26
CA PRO A 61 -10.66 24.91 12.52
C PRO A 61 -10.00 26.29 12.67
N ASP A 62 -10.43 27.24 11.84
CA ASP A 62 -10.08 28.64 11.99
C ASP A 62 -10.50 29.08 13.41
N THR A 63 -9.52 29.48 14.20
CA THR A 63 -9.80 30.14 15.47
C THR A 63 -10.08 31.59 15.15
N ASP A 64 -11.36 31.97 15.17
CA ASP A 64 -11.80 33.37 15.27
C ASP A 64 -11.09 34.07 16.43
N PRO A 65 -10.56 35.28 16.24
CA PRO A 65 -10.29 36.19 17.33
C PRO A 65 -11.57 36.97 17.65
N GLU A 66 -12.20 36.65 18.79
CA GLU A 66 -13.22 37.51 19.40
C GLU A 66 -12.56 38.73 20.07
N ASP A 67 -13.17 39.90 19.78
CA ASP A 67 -13.18 41.20 20.48
C ASP A 67 -11.86 41.98 20.72
N ASP A 68 -11.72 43.14 20.06
CA ASP A 68 -12.08 44.46 20.63
C ASP A 68 -11.67 45.63 19.67
N PHE A 69 -12.67 46.43 19.27
CA PHE A 69 -12.73 47.85 18.84
C PHE A 69 -11.50 48.59 18.22
N ASP A 70 -11.61 49.12 16.98
CA ASP A 70 -12.11 50.48 16.65
C ASP A 70 -11.78 50.93 15.20
N GLU A 71 -12.72 51.68 14.62
CA GLU A 71 -12.56 52.80 13.67
C GLU A 71 -12.22 52.61 12.15
N MET A 72 -13.26 52.84 11.33
CA MET A 72 -13.37 53.62 10.07
C MET A 72 -12.49 53.39 8.82
N GLU A 73 -13.24 53.17 7.72
CA GLU A 73 -13.13 53.76 6.38
C GLU A 73 -11.91 53.47 5.45
N SER A 74 -12.25 52.76 4.36
CA SER A 74 -11.89 52.99 2.95
C SER A 74 -10.42 53.25 2.54
N VAL A 75 -9.93 52.42 1.61
CA VAL A 75 -9.44 52.81 0.27
C VAL A 75 -8.56 51.69 -0.30
N SER A 76 -8.97 51.22 -1.48
CA SER A 76 -8.22 50.40 -2.42
C SER A 76 -6.72 50.70 -2.49
N LYS A 77 -5.87 49.73 -2.11
CA LYS A 77 -4.53 49.56 -2.70
C LYS A 77 -4.15 48.08 -2.72
N ARG A 78 -4.18 47.48 -3.91
CA ARG A 78 -3.36 46.29 -4.21
C ARG A 78 -1.89 46.65 -4.02
N PRO A 79 -1.08 45.78 -3.39
CA PRO A 79 0.30 45.63 -3.80
C PRO A 79 0.44 44.27 -4.49
N ARG A 80 0.70 44.35 -5.80
CA ARG A 80 1.40 43.34 -6.57
C ARG A 80 2.71 43.02 -5.83
N LEU A 81 2.84 41.80 -5.32
CA LEU A 81 4.09 41.16 -4.93
C LEU A 81 4.09 39.81 -5.66
N GLU A 82 4.74 39.77 -6.82
CA GLU A 82 6.09 39.20 -6.96
C GLU A 82 6.04 37.68 -6.79
N SER A 83 6.05 37.02 -7.94
CA SER A 83 6.36 35.61 -8.08
C SER A 83 7.72 35.32 -7.46
N SER A 84 7.75 34.66 -6.30
CA SER A 84 8.89 33.84 -5.93
C SER A 84 8.55 32.92 -4.76
N SER A 85 9.05 31.70 -4.87
CA SER A 85 9.20 30.70 -3.82
C SER A 85 7.91 30.13 -3.22
N SER A 86 7.48 29.00 -3.79
CA SER A 86 7.03 27.90 -2.96
C SER A 86 8.12 27.61 -1.92
N PRO A 87 7.88 27.75 -0.60
CA PRO A 87 8.80 27.24 0.38
C PRO A 87 8.50 25.75 0.51
N SER A 88 9.40 24.95 -0.06
CA SER A 88 9.64 23.57 0.33
C SER A 88 9.51 23.42 1.85
N SER A 89 8.65 22.51 2.28
CA SER A 89 8.33 22.22 3.67
C SER A 89 9.56 22.22 4.60
N PRO A 90 9.66 23.12 5.58
CA PRO A 90 10.55 22.91 6.71
C PRO A 90 9.86 21.91 7.65
N LEU A 91 10.59 20.97 8.24
CA LEU A 91 10.23 20.06 9.37
C LEU A 91 10.44 18.54 9.13
N SER A 92 11.28 18.10 8.18
CA SER A 92 11.92 16.78 8.35
C SER A 92 13.13 16.94 9.26
N SER A 93 12.99 16.58 10.53
CA SER A 93 14.14 16.44 11.44
C SER A 93 15.18 15.49 10.80
N PRO A 94 16.49 15.67 11.06
CA PRO A 94 17.50 14.75 10.51
C PRO A 94 17.23 13.29 10.90
N ALA A 95 16.60 13.04 12.05
CA ALA A 95 16.19 11.71 12.50
C ALA A 95 15.06 11.09 11.64
N THR A 96 14.06 11.88 11.23
CA THR A 96 12.98 11.40 10.33
C THR A 96 13.51 11.14 8.92
N GLU A 97 14.43 11.99 8.45
CA GLU A 97 15.07 11.82 7.15
C GLU A 97 15.97 10.57 7.10
N GLN A 98 16.75 10.34 8.17
CA GLN A 98 17.56 9.13 8.31
C GLN A 98 16.71 7.85 8.32
N ARG A 99 15.59 7.86 9.04
CA ARG A 99 14.66 6.72 9.07
C ARG A 99 14.06 6.46 7.68
N ARG A 100 13.63 7.51 6.96
CA ARG A 100 13.13 7.40 5.59
C ARG A 100 14.17 6.79 4.65
N ASN A 101 15.41 7.28 4.70
CA ASN A 101 16.52 6.79 3.87
C ASN A 101 16.93 5.35 4.18
N PHE A 102 16.83 4.93 5.45
CA PHE A 102 17.05 3.55 5.86
C PHE A 102 15.98 2.63 5.25
N LEU A 103 14.70 3.01 5.36
CA LEU A 103 13.59 2.24 4.80
C LEU A 103 13.69 2.15 3.27
N GLU A 104 14.05 3.23 2.59
CA GLU A 104 14.21 3.20 1.13
C GLU A 104 15.40 2.33 0.69
N ARG A 105 16.50 2.32 1.46
CA ARG A 105 17.60 1.38 1.21
C ARG A 105 17.13 -0.07 1.35
N LYS A 106 16.46 -0.41 2.45
CA LYS A 106 15.89 -1.75 2.67
C LYS A 106 14.94 -2.16 1.54
N ARG A 107 14.07 -1.25 1.09
CA ARG A 107 13.17 -1.48 -0.05
C ARG A 107 13.94 -1.76 -1.34
N ARG A 108 15.00 -1.00 -1.63
CA ARG A 108 15.85 -1.21 -2.82
C ARG A 108 16.62 -2.53 -2.75
N ASP A 109 17.06 -2.94 -1.56
CA ASP A 109 17.72 -4.23 -1.34
C ASP A 109 16.76 -5.40 -1.58
N ASP A 110 15.57 -5.37 -0.99
CA ASP A 110 14.52 -6.37 -1.25
C ASP A 110 14.18 -6.47 -2.75
N LEU A 111 14.01 -5.32 -3.41
CA LEU A 111 13.75 -5.30 -4.85
C LEU A 111 14.91 -5.91 -5.66
N ARG A 112 16.17 -5.62 -5.30
CA ARG A 112 17.34 -6.23 -5.94
C ARG A 112 17.34 -7.74 -5.78
N SER A 113 17.07 -8.26 -4.58
CA SER A 113 17.00 -9.70 -4.31
C SER A 113 15.90 -10.38 -5.14
N ARG A 114 14.73 -9.75 -5.27
CA ARG A 114 13.65 -10.28 -6.11
C ARG A 114 14.02 -10.31 -7.61
N PHE A 115 14.71 -9.29 -8.11
CA PHE A 115 15.22 -9.30 -9.48
C PHE A 115 16.29 -10.38 -9.69
N GLN A 116 17.14 -10.63 -8.69
CA GLN A 116 18.13 -11.70 -8.72
C GLN A 116 17.47 -13.08 -8.74
N ALA A 117 16.48 -13.33 -7.87
CA ALA A 117 15.73 -14.57 -7.85
C ALA A 117 14.98 -14.81 -9.18
N LEU A 118 14.32 -13.79 -9.73
CA LEU A 118 13.62 -13.89 -11.02
C LEU A 118 14.60 -14.25 -12.15
N ARG A 119 15.79 -13.65 -12.15
CA ARG A 119 16.82 -13.92 -13.15
C ARG A 119 17.31 -15.37 -13.12
N GLU A 120 17.43 -15.96 -11.94
CA GLU A 120 17.89 -17.35 -11.76
C GLU A 120 16.92 -18.37 -12.37
N GLU A 121 15.62 -18.05 -12.39
CA GLU A 121 14.56 -18.89 -13.00
C GLU A 121 14.51 -18.80 -14.54
N ILE A 122 15.16 -17.81 -15.15
CA ILE A 122 15.09 -17.58 -16.60
C ILE A 122 16.27 -18.27 -17.29
N PRO A 123 16.02 -19.26 -18.18
CA PRO A 123 17.08 -19.92 -18.93
C PRO A 123 17.96 -18.92 -19.69
N GLY A 124 19.27 -19.11 -19.63
CA GLY A 124 20.24 -18.25 -20.32
C GLY A 124 20.59 -16.93 -19.61
N LEU A 125 19.86 -16.54 -18.55
CA LEU A 125 20.16 -15.32 -17.79
C LEU A 125 20.91 -15.54 -16.47
N SER A 126 20.86 -16.75 -15.92
CA SER A 126 21.48 -17.10 -14.63
C SER A 126 23.01 -16.97 -14.61
N ALA A 127 23.68 -17.22 -15.73
CA ALA A 127 25.15 -17.19 -15.83
C ALA A 127 25.75 -15.79 -16.03
N SER A 128 24.98 -14.85 -16.59
CA SER A 128 25.43 -13.45 -16.64
C SER A 128 25.36 -12.89 -15.20
N SER A 129 26.20 -11.94 -14.84
CA SER A 129 26.10 -11.24 -13.55
C SER A 129 25.55 -9.82 -13.71
N LYS A 130 25.55 -9.26 -14.92
CA LYS A 130 25.22 -7.86 -15.20
C LYS A 130 24.06 -7.68 -16.19
N THR A 131 22.98 -8.43 -16.05
CA THR A 131 21.79 -8.24 -16.88
C THR A 131 20.96 -7.07 -16.36
N SER A 132 20.48 -6.22 -17.28
CA SER A 132 19.65 -5.06 -16.92
C SER A 132 18.27 -5.50 -16.43
N LYS A 133 17.62 -4.68 -15.58
CA LYS A 133 16.26 -4.95 -15.10
C LYS A 133 15.26 -5.10 -16.24
N VAL A 134 15.38 -4.27 -17.27
CA VAL A 134 14.51 -4.34 -18.46
C VAL A 134 14.70 -5.67 -19.16
N ALA A 135 15.95 -6.11 -19.39
CA ALA A 135 16.21 -7.40 -20.01
C ALA A 135 15.67 -8.59 -19.19
N ILE A 136 15.78 -8.56 -17.85
CA ILE A 136 15.17 -9.59 -16.98
C ILE A 136 13.66 -9.64 -17.20
N LEU A 137 12.98 -8.49 -17.21
CA LEU A 137 11.53 -8.44 -17.40
C LEU A 137 11.11 -8.91 -18.80
N THR A 138 11.77 -8.42 -19.85
CA THR A 138 11.50 -8.83 -21.24
C THR A 138 11.64 -10.34 -21.40
N GLN A 139 12.76 -10.90 -20.95
CA GLN A 139 13.03 -12.34 -21.07
C GLN A 139 12.11 -13.18 -20.19
N ALA A 140 11.71 -12.68 -19.00
CA ALA A 140 10.73 -13.37 -18.16
C ALA A 140 9.38 -13.53 -18.89
N THR A 141 8.91 -12.46 -19.53
CA THR A 141 7.65 -12.47 -20.29
C THR A 141 7.74 -13.42 -21.48
N GLU A 142 8.83 -13.36 -22.25
CA GLU A 142 9.07 -14.29 -23.37
C GLU A 142 9.09 -15.75 -22.89
N TYR A 143 9.80 -16.04 -21.81
CA TYR A 143 9.90 -17.37 -21.24
C TYR A 143 8.54 -17.90 -20.74
N LEU A 144 7.74 -17.04 -20.10
CA LEU A 144 6.40 -17.41 -19.64
C LEU A 144 5.47 -17.78 -20.81
N LEU A 145 5.51 -17.03 -21.91
CA LEU A 145 4.76 -17.35 -23.12
C LEU A 145 5.18 -18.69 -23.73
N GLN A 146 6.49 -18.95 -23.78
CA GLN A 146 7.03 -20.25 -24.24
C GLN A 146 6.58 -21.40 -23.34
N LEU A 147 6.63 -21.22 -22.01
CA LEU A 147 6.22 -22.23 -21.05
C LEU A 147 4.74 -22.59 -21.21
N HIS A 148 3.86 -21.58 -21.37
CA HIS A 148 2.44 -21.82 -21.65
C HIS A 148 2.21 -22.57 -22.96
N ALA A 149 2.94 -22.23 -24.02
CA ALA A 149 2.84 -22.94 -25.29
C ALA A 149 3.28 -24.42 -25.17
N SER A 150 4.38 -24.66 -24.44
CA SER A 150 4.87 -26.01 -24.13
C SER A 150 3.86 -26.80 -23.30
N GLN A 151 3.30 -26.20 -22.25
CA GLN A 151 2.30 -26.82 -21.40
C GLN A 151 1.06 -27.25 -22.18
N ARG A 152 0.54 -26.40 -23.09
CA ARG A 152 -0.59 -26.76 -23.96
C ARG A 152 -0.26 -27.94 -24.86
N ARG A 153 0.93 -27.96 -25.47
CA ARG A 153 1.39 -29.06 -26.33
C ARG A 153 1.47 -30.38 -25.56
N GLN A 154 2.15 -30.39 -24.42
CA GLN A 154 2.28 -31.56 -23.56
C GLN A 154 0.91 -32.08 -23.09
N ALA A 155 -0.01 -31.17 -22.74
CA ALA A 155 -1.37 -31.54 -22.38
C ALA A 155 -2.13 -32.23 -23.53
N GLN A 156 -1.99 -31.73 -24.76
CA GLN A 156 -2.58 -32.36 -25.95
C GLN A 156 -1.98 -33.75 -26.22
N GLU A 157 -0.66 -33.89 -26.14
CA GLU A 157 0.03 -35.17 -26.31
C GLU A 157 -0.41 -36.18 -25.26
N LYS A 158 -0.50 -35.77 -23.99
CA LYS A 158 -1.01 -36.60 -22.90
C LYS A 158 -2.43 -37.08 -23.17
N ARG A 159 -3.31 -36.22 -23.69
CA ARG A 159 -4.68 -36.60 -24.07
C ARG A 159 -4.69 -37.62 -25.22
N LYS A 160 -3.89 -37.39 -26.26
CA LYS A 160 -3.76 -38.30 -27.42
C LYS A 160 -3.25 -39.68 -26.98
N LEU A 161 -2.20 -39.72 -26.15
CA LEU A 161 -1.63 -40.97 -25.66
C LEU A 161 -2.61 -41.73 -24.76
N LYS A 162 -3.34 -41.05 -23.88
CA LYS A 162 -4.40 -41.67 -23.06
C LYS A 162 -5.52 -42.26 -23.91
N ALA A 163 -5.99 -41.54 -24.93
CA ALA A 163 -7.01 -42.04 -25.85
C ALA A 163 -6.53 -43.29 -26.60
N LYS A 164 -5.29 -43.28 -27.09
CA LYS A 164 -4.67 -44.44 -27.75
C LYS A 164 -4.54 -45.62 -26.78
N GLN A 165 -4.11 -45.38 -25.54
CA GLN A 165 -4.02 -46.42 -24.52
C GLN A 165 -5.38 -47.07 -24.26
N GLN A 166 -6.43 -46.27 -24.07
CA GLN A 166 -7.80 -46.79 -23.87
C GLN A 166 -8.28 -47.62 -25.06
N GLN A 167 -8.00 -47.18 -26.29
CA GLN A 167 -8.36 -47.93 -27.49
C GLN A 167 -7.64 -49.28 -27.55
N LEU A 168 -6.35 -49.33 -27.20
CA LEU A 168 -5.57 -50.57 -27.17
C LEU A 168 -6.07 -51.51 -26.07
N LEU A 169 -6.38 -51.00 -24.87
CA LEU A 169 -6.96 -51.79 -23.78
C LEU A 169 -8.30 -52.44 -24.20
N ARG A 170 -9.15 -51.73 -24.94
CA ARG A 170 -10.41 -52.28 -25.47
C ARG A 170 -10.23 -53.35 -26.55
N ARG A 171 -9.04 -53.47 -27.15
CA ARG A 171 -8.74 -54.49 -28.17
C ARG A 171 -8.20 -55.79 -27.59
N ILE A 172 -7.63 -55.72 -26.39
CA ILE A 172 -7.04 -56.88 -25.70
C ILE A 172 -7.95 -57.41 -24.58
N SER A 173 -8.98 -56.65 -24.20
CA SER A 173 -10.12 -57.12 -23.40
C SER A 173 -11.15 -57.79 -24.29
#